data_AF-A0A0B8QRD5-F1
#
_entry.id   AF-A0A0B8QRD5-F1
#
_cell.length_a   1.000
_cell.length_b   1.000
_cell.length_c   1.000
_cell.angle_alpha   90.00
_cell.angle_beta   90.00
_cell.angle_gamma   90.00
#
_symmetry.space_group_name_H-M   'P 1'
#
loop_
_entity.id
_entity.type
_entity.pdbx_description
1 polymer ?
#
loop_
_entity_poly.entity_id
_entity_poly.type
_entity_poly.pdbx_seq_one_letter_code
_entity_poly.pdbx_strand_id
1 'polypeptide(L)'
;MFLTELHVKGRDTYWKVRQAVEATHEGLYTFDQFKSNKPETRRPLRKLVFNVPTRRELSIGERAIKHGLAVAAGVNASKDLGNMPPNVANPAYLASQARRLADDYDTVTTKIIGEQEMEKLGMTSYLAVGRGSHNESMMSIIDYKGNPDSDAKPIVLIGKGLTFDSGGISLKPGEGMDEMKYDMCGAASVFGAMKALAQLNLPINVVGVLAGCENMPGSNAYRPGDILTTMSGQTVEVLNTDAEGRLVLCDALTYVERFEPESVVDVATLTGACVIALGHHISGVLSNHNPLAHELVNASEQSGDRAWRLPMLMSIKSS
;
A
#
# COMPACT_ATOMS: atom_id res chain seq x y z
N MET A 1 -10.02 23.20 -21.98
CA MET A 1 -9.82 23.90 -20.69
C MET A 1 -8.38 24.40 -20.63
N PHE A 2 -8.18 25.65 -20.24
CA PHE A 2 -6.88 26.35 -20.28
C PHE A 2 -6.12 26.31 -18.94
N LEU A 3 -6.33 25.26 -18.12
CA LEU A 3 -5.66 25.14 -16.81
C LEU A 3 -4.14 25.17 -16.91
N THR A 4 -3.57 24.75 -18.04
CA THR A 4 -2.12 24.80 -18.30
C THR A 4 -1.59 26.22 -18.45
N GLU A 5 -2.43 27.23 -18.69
CA GLU A 5 -2.02 28.63 -18.82
C GLU A 5 -1.90 29.33 -17.46
N LEU A 6 -2.43 28.73 -16.41
CA LEU A 6 -2.26 29.23 -15.05
C LEU A 6 -0.78 29.10 -14.64
N HIS A 7 -0.20 30.20 -14.18
CA HIS A 7 1.15 30.20 -13.64
C HIS A 7 1.15 29.55 -12.26
N VAL A 8 1.77 28.39 -12.16
CA VAL A 8 2.04 27.70 -10.90
C VAL A 8 3.55 27.64 -10.73
N LYS A 9 4.07 28.30 -9.68
CA LYS A 9 5.51 28.44 -9.44
C LYS A 9 6.18 27.06 -9.42
N GLY A 10 7.19 26.87 -10.27
CA GLY A 10 7.99 25.65 -10.33
C GLY A 10 7.30 24.44 -10.98
N ARG A 11 6.13 24.59 -11.62
CA ARG A 11 5.40 23.48 -12.22
C ARG A 11 5.25 23.64 -13.74
N ASP A 12 5.69 22.61 -14.47
CA ASP A 12 5.67 22.56 -15.91
C ASP A 12 4.33 22.08 -16.47
N THR A 13 4.22 22.00 -17.80
CA THR A 13 2.99 21.53 -18.48
C THR A 13 2.67 20.08 -18.15
N TYR A 14 3.68 19.22 -17.98
CA TYR A 14 3.49 17.83 -17.56
C TYR A 14 2.77 17.77 -16.21
N TRP A 15 3.30 18.45 -15.20
CA TRP A 15 2.75 18.43 -13.85
C TRP A 15 1.32 18.99 -13.81
N LYS A 16 1.08 20.14 -14.47
CA LYS A 16 -0.25 20.78 -14.49
C LYS A 16 -1.31 19.87 -15.11
N VAL A 17 -1.00 19.21 -16.22
CA VAL A 17 -1.95 18.28 -16.87
C VAL A 17 -2.17 17.04 -16.01
N ARG A 18 -1.09 16.43 -15.49
CA ARG A 18 -1.18 15.23 -14.65
C ARG A 18 -2.04 15.48 -13.41
N GLN A 19 -1.78 16.56 -12.68
CA GLN A 19 -2.54 16.93 -11.49
C GLN A 19 -4.00 17.26 -11.78
N ALA A 20 -4.28 17.92 -12.91
CA ALA A 20 -5.66 18.17 -13.31
C ALA A 20 -6.42 16.86 -13.59
N VAL A 21 -5.76 15.88 -14.21
CA VAL A 21 -6.34 14.54 -14.44
C VAL A 21 -6.58 13.83 -13.11
N GLU A 22 -5.57 13.73 -12.26
CA GLU A 22 -5.66 13.06 -10.95
C GLU A 22 -6.76 13.69 -10.08
N ALA A 23 -6.78 15.03 -9.95
CA ALA A 23 -7.80 15.74 -9.19
C ALA A 23 -9.21 15.60 -9.78
N THR A 24 -9.35 15.53 -11.11
CA THR A 24 -10.64 15.27 -11.75
C THR A 24 -11.15 13.89 -11.39
N HIS A 25 -10.30 12.87 -11.43
CA HIS A 25 -10.68 11.51 -11.07
C HIS A 25 -10.99 11.37 -9.57
N GLU A 26 -10.25 12.09 -8.72
CA GLU A 26 -10.53 12.16 -7.28
C GLU A 26 -11.93 12.72 -7.01
N GLY A 27 -12.27 13.86 -7.63
CA GLY A 27 -13.59 14.49 -7.49
C GLY A 27 -14.75 13.67 -8.06
N LEU A 28 -14.47 12.62 -8.83
CA LEU A 28 -15.46 11.70 -9.40
C LEU A 28 -15.59 10.39 -8.60
N TYR A 29 -14.74 10.16 -7.60
CA TYR A 29 -14.78 8.95 -6.81
C TYR A 29 -16.03 8.89 -5.93
N THR A 30 -16.67 7.73 -5.91
CA THR A 30 -17.87 7.46 -5.12
C THR A 30 -17.83 6.01 -4.65
N PHE A 31 -18.11 5.78 -3.37
CA PHE A 31 -18.19 4.44 -2.79
C PHE A 31 -19.63 4.15 -2.34
N ASP A 32 -20.48 3.76 -3.28
CA ASP A 32 -21.93 3.58 -3.06
C ASP A 32 -22.40 2.13 -3.21
N GLN A 33 -21.48 1.18 -3.37
CA GLN A 33 -21.82 -0.20 -3.71
C GLN A 33 -22.66 -0.93 -2.66
N PHE A 34 -22.53 -0.56 -1.39
CA PHE A 34 -23.32 -1.10 -0.27
C PHE A 34 -24.60 -0.29 0.03
N LYS A 35 -24.84 0.83 -0.67
CA LYS A 35 -26.07 1.61 -0.50
C LYS A 35 -27.20 0.95 -1.29
N SER A 36 -28.34 0.73 -0.63
CA SER A 36 -29.57 0.26 -1.30
C SER A 36 -30.16 1.35 -2.20
N ASN A 37 -30.20 2.60 -1.71
CA ASN A 37 -30.60 3.77 -2.48
C ASN A 37 -29.37 4.39 -3.14
N LYS A 38 -29.04 3.93 -4.34
CA LYS A 38 -27.92 4.47 -5.11
C LYS A 38 -28.34 5.80 -5.73
N PRO A 39 -27.62 6.92 -5.48
CA PRO A 39 -27.95 8.18 -6.11
C PRO A 39 -27.75 8.07 -7.62
N GLU A 40 -28.73 8.54 -8.40
CA GLU A 40 -28.57 8.65 -9.85
C GLU A 40 -27.54 9.75 -10.14
N THR A 41 -26.27 9.35 -10.29
CA THR A 41 -25.20 10.32 -10.51
C THR A 41 -25.15 10.68 -11.98
N ARG A 42 -25.78 11.80 -12.34
CA ARG A 42 -25.76 12.31 -13.72
C ARG A 42 -24.35 12.83 -14.06
N ARG A 43 -23.64 12.11 -14.94
CA ARG A 43 -22.31 12.50 -15.46
C ARG A 43 -22.39 12.83 -16.96
N PRO A 44 -22.93 14.00 -17.36
CA PRO A 44 -23.09 14.34 -18.77
C PRO A 44 -21.76 14.67 -19.45
N LEU A 45 -20.77 15.13 -18.67
CA LEU A 45 -19.41 15.37 -19.16
C LEU A 45 -18.69 14.05 -19.41
N ARG A 46 -18.49 13.70 -20.68
CA ARG A 46 -17.83 12.45 -21.11
C ARG A 46 -16.37 12.60 -21.52
N LYS A 47 -15.96 13.83 -21.83
CA LYS A 47 -14.61 14.13 -22.32
C LYS A 47 -14.18 15.51 -21.87
N LEU A 48 -12.96 15.60 -21.38
CA LEU A 48 -12.24 16.84 -21.13
C LEU A 48 -11.07 16.94 -22.09
N VAL A 49 -10.88 18.12 -22.66
CA VAL A 49 -9.72 18.43 -23.50
C VAL A 49 -8.92 19.51 -22.79
N PHE A 50 -7.67 19.18 -22.45
CA PHE A 50 -6.72 20.14 -21.91
C PHE A 50 -6.02 20.85 -23.07
N ASN A 51 -6.07 22.18 -23.07
CA ASN A 51 -5.22 22.95 -23.98
C ASN A 51 -3.77 22.84 -23.50
N VAL A 52 -2.81 22.99 -24.40
CA VAL A 52 -1.40 23.21 -24.06
C VAL A 52 -0.93 24.47 -24.79
N PRO A 53 0.00 25.26 -24.21
CA PRO A 53 0.40 26.55 -24.79
C PRO A 53 0.88 26.46 -26.24
N THR A 54 1.62 25.40 -26.60
CA THR A 54 2.12 25.19 -27.96
C THR A 54 2.01 23.75 -28.44
N ARG A 55 2.06 23.53 -29.77
CA ARG A 55 2.09 22.17 -30.36
C ARG A 55 3.28 21.32 -29.88
N ARG A 56 4.38 21.94 -29.43
CA ARG A 56 5.56 21.23 -28.91
C ARG A 56 5.30 20.52 -27.59
N GLU A 57 4.26 20.91 -26.86
CA GLU A 57 3.91 20.35 -25.56
C GLU A 57 2.85 19.24 -25.65
N LEU A 58 2.35 18.92 -26.84
CA LEU A 58 1.30 17.90 -27.03
C LEU A 58 1.74 16.54 -26.49
N SER A 59 2.94 16.07 -26.87
CA SER A 59 3.48 14.79 -26.40
C SER A 59 3.70 14.75 -24.88
N ILE A 60 4.08 15.90 -24.30
CA ILE A 60 4.24 16.06 -22.85
C ILE A 60 2.87 15.94 -22.15
N GLY A 61 1.85 16.59 -22.70
CA GLY A 61 0.47 16.52 -22.20
C GLY A 61 -0.13 15.12 -22.33
N GLU A 62 0.08 14.43 -23.46
CA GLU A 62 -0.37 13.05 -23.68
C GLU A 62 0.27 12.09 -22.67
N ARG A 63 1.58 12.21 -22.44
CA ARG A 63 2.28 11.45 -21.40
C ARG A 63 1.74 11.75 -20.01
N ALA A 64 1.46 13.00 -19.70
CA ALA A 64 0.88 13.41 -18.42
C ALA A 64 -0.52 12.82 -18.20
N ILE A 65 -1.36 12.78 -19.25
CA ILE A 65 -2.68 12.14 -19.20
C ILE A 65 -2.52 10.64 -18.96
N LYS A 66 -1.64 9.95 -19.72
CA LYS A 66 -1.39 8.51 -19.54
C LYS A 66 -0.99 8.19 -18.10
N HIS A 67 -0.04 8.95 -17.55
CA HIS A 67 0.44 8.74 -16.17
C HIS A 67 -0.63 9.08 -15.13
N GLY A 68 -1.32 10.21 -15.28
CA GLY A 68 -2.38 10.62 -14.35
C GLY A 68 -3.56 9.65 -14.32
N LEU A 69 -3.95 9.07 -15.47
CA LEU A 69 -5.00 8.06 -15.53
C LEU A 69 -4.61 6.77 -14.82
N ALA A 70 -3.38 6.29 -15.00
CA ALA A 70 -2.90 5.07 -14.34
C ALA A 70 -2.79 5.26 -12.82
N VAL A 71 -2.24 6.40 -12.38
CA VAL A 71 -2.16 6.75 -10.95
C VAL A 71 -3.54 6.88 -10.35
N ALA A 72 -4.47 7.58 -10.99
CA ALA A 72 -5.85 7.70 -10.51
C ALA A 72 -6.57 6.34 -10.44
N ALA A 73 -6.33 5.44 -11.38
CA ALA A 73 -6.86 4.08 -11.34
C ALA A 73 -6.29 3.27 -10.17
N GLY A 74 -4.99 3.41 -9.89
CA GLY A 74 -4.34 2.84 -8.71
C GLY A 74 -4.91 3.39 -7.41
N VAL A 75 -5.01 4.72 -7.27
CA VAL A 75 -5.57 5.39 -6.09
C VAL A 75 -7.02 4.98 -5.85
N ASN A 76 -7.85 4.92 -6.89
CA ASN A 76 -9.24 4.45 -6.74
C ASN A 76 -9.30 2.99 -6.30
N ALA A 77 -8.44 2.11 -6.83
CA ALA A 77 -8.36 0.73 -6.37
C ALA A 77 -7.94 0.62 -4.89
N SER A 78 -6.98 1.45 -4.46
CA SER A 78 -6.58 1.53 -3.04
C SER A 78 -7.74 2.00 -2.16
N LYS A 79 -8.47 3.03 -2.59
CA LYS A 79 -9.64 3.55 -1.87
C LYS A 79 -10.77 2.52 -1.83
N ASP A 80 -11.06 1.83 -2.93
CA ASP A 80 -12.10 0.79 -2.95
C ASP A 80 -11.74 -0.30 -1.95
N LEU A 81 -10.50 -0.78 -1.96
CA LEU A 81 -9.98 -1.76 -1.01
C LEU A 81 -10.13 -1.30 0.45
N GLY A 82 -9.63 -0.10 0.79
CA GLY A 82 -9.72 0.43 2.16
C GLY A 82 -11.15 0.75 2.61
N ASN A 83 -12.03 1.14 1.69
CA ASN A 83 -13.42 1.45 2.02
C ASN A 83 -14.28 0.21 2.22
N MET A 84 -13.90 -0.95 1.66
CA MET A 84 -14.60 -2.21 1.91
C MET A 84 -14.66 -2.49 3.42
N PRO A 85 -15.82 -2.93 3.94
CA PRO A 85 -15.93 -3.28 5.34
C PRO A 85 -15.20 -4.62 5.60
N PRO A 86 -14.70 -4.85 6.82
CA PRO A 86 -13.86 -6.00 7.15
C PRO A 86 -14.58 -7.34 7.00
N ASN A 87 -15.91 -7.36 7.14
CA ASN A 87 -16.73 -8.55 6.88
C ASN A 87 -16.77 -8.97 5.39
N VAL A 88 -16.28 -8.12 4.49
CA VAL A 88 -16.08 -8.41 3.06
C VAL A 88 -14.60 -8.47 2.72
N ALA A 89 -13.80 -7.54 3.25
CA ALA A 89 -12.42 -7.28 2.86
C ALA A 89 -11.36 -8.05 3.66
N ASN A 90 -11.60 -9.32 3.98
CA ASN A 90 -10.67 -10.14 4.76
C ASN A 90 -9.38 -10.53 3.96
N PRO A 91 -8.41 -11.26 4.54
CA PRO A 91 -7.17 -11.61 3.83
C PRO A 91 -7.40 -12.41 2.54
N ALA A 92 -8.41 -13.29 2.51
CA ALA A 92 -8.80 -14.01 1.31
C ALA A 92 -9.35 -13.09 0.21
N TYR A 93 -10.05 -12.01 0.58
CA TYR A 93 -10.47 -10.97 -0.37
C TYR A 93 -9.26 -10.25 -0.98
N LEU A 94 -8.27 -9.86 -0.18
CA LEU A 94 -7.02 -9.29 -0.71
C LEU A 94 -6.32 -10.24 -1.68
N ALA A 95 -6.19 -11.52 -1.32
CA ALA A 95 -5.66 -12.55 -2.20
C ALA A 95 -6.46 -12.70 -3.50
N SER A 96 -7.79 -12.58 -3.43
CA SER A 96 -8.64 -12.60 -4.62
C SER A 96 -8.41 -11.40 -5.54
N GLN A 97 -8.18 -10.20 -4.98
CA GLN A 97 -7.89 -9.00 -5.79
C GLN A 97 -6.50 -9.12 -6.44
N ALA A 98 -5.51 -9.65 -5.73
CA ALA A 98 -4.19 -9.92 -6.29
C ALA A 98 -4.26 -10.88 -7.49
N ARG A 99 -5.03 -11.98 -7.38
CA ARG A 99 -5.26 -12.91 -8.52
C ARG A 99 -5.94 -12.22 -9.70
N ARG A 100 -6.99 -11.42 -9.45
CA ARG A 100 -7.67 -10.65 -10.52
C ARG A 100 -6.71 -9.72 -11.24
N LEU A 101 -5.76 -9.11 -10.53
CA LEU A 101 -4.76 -8.26 -11.18
C LEU A 101 -3.85 -9.05 -12.13
N ALA A 102 -3.51 -10.30 -11.81
CA ALA A 102 -2.79 -11.19 -12.72
C ALA A 102 -3.66 -11.62 -13.92
N ASP A 103 -4.97 -11.79 -13.73
CA ASP A 103 -5.91 -12.08 -14.83
C ASP A 103 -6.06 -10.88 -15.78
N ASP A 104 -5.97 -9.65 -15.26
CA ASP A 104 -6.14 -8.41 -16.02
C ASP A 104 -4.88 -8.03 -16.85
N TYR A 105 -3.69 -8.52 -16.48
CA TYR A 105 -2.42 -8.10 -17.08
C TYR A 105 -1.42 -9.26 -17.25
N ASP A 106 -1.06 -9.58 -18.50
CA ASP A 106 -0.12 -10.66 -18.84
C ASP A 106 1.30 -10.50 -18.24
N THR A 107 1.69 -9.27 -17.90
CA THR A 107 2.98 -8.96 -17.26
C THR A 107 3.00 -9.22 -15.76
N VAL A 108 1.87 -9.64 -15.18
CA VAL A 108 1.68 -9.85 -13.75
C VAL A 108 1.40 -11.32 -13.46
N THR A 109 2.10 -11.87 -12.49
CA THR A 109 1.76 -13.17 -11.89
C THR A 109 1.50 -13.00 -10.40
N THR A 110 0.73 -13.92 -9.80
CA THR A 110 0.44 -13.87 -8.37
C THR A 110 0.61 -15.23 -7.72
N LYS A 111 1.31 -15.27 -6.59
CA LYS A 111 1.39 -16.42 -5.68
C LYS A 111 0.75 -16.05 -4.34
N ILE A 112 -0.08 -16.94 -3.80
CA ILE A 112 -0.66 -16.77 -2.45
C ILE A 112 -0.02 -17.77 -1.51
N ILE A 113 0.44 -17.30 -0.36
CA ILE A 113 1.04 -18.09 0.71
C ILE A 113 0.05 -18.06 1.87
N GLY A 114 -0.48 -19.23 2.22
CA GLY A 114 -1.37 -19.42 3.36
C GLY A 114 -0.63 -19.90 4.61
N GLU A 115 -1.37 -20.15 5.69
CA GLU A 115 -0.80 -20.43 7.02
C GLU A 115 0.06 -21.70 7.04
N GLN A 116 -0.34 -22.74 6.30
CA GLN A 116 0.44 -23.98 6.22
C GLN A 116 1.82 -23.77 5.57
N GLU A 117 1.91 -22.89 4.57
CA GLU A 117 3.20 -22.56 3.93
C GLU A 117 4.02 -21.63 4.82
N MET A 118 3.38 -20.66 5.50
CA MET A 118 4.02 -19.80 6.50
C MET A 118 4.64 -20.61 7.64
N GLU A 119 3.98 -21.66 8.10
CA GLU A 119 4.50 -22.55 9.16
C GLU A 119 5.79 -23.25 8.70
N LYS A 120 5.79 -23.80 7.47
CA LYS A 120 6.98 -24.41 6.86
C LYS A 120 8.12 -23.42 6.64
N LEU A 121 7.78 -22.16 6.37
CA LEU A 121 8.74 -21.07 6.21
C LEU A 121 9.26 -20.52 7.55
N GLY A 122 8.68 -20.92 8.68
CA GLY A 122 9.06 -20.40 9.99
C GLY A 122 8.57 -18.98 10.27
N MET A 123 7.52 -18.51 9.58
CA MET A 123 6.93 -17.17 9.78
C MET A 123 6.04 -17.14 11.04
N THR A 124 6.60 -17.51 12.18
CA THR A 124 5.81 -17.72 13.40
C THR A 124 5.30 -16.41 14.00
N SER A 125 5.97 -15.28 13.73
CA SER A 125 5.55 -13.95 14.19
C SER A 125 4.31 -13.49 13.44
N TYR A 126 4.32 -13.63 12.11
CA TYR A 126 3.16 -13.38 11.27
C TYR A 126 1.98 -14.27 11.66
N LEU A 127 2.23 -15.58 11.78
CA LEU A 127 1.21 -16.53 12.21
C LEU A 127 0.62 -16.15 13.56
N ALA A 128 1.42 -15.69 14.53
CA ALA A 128 0.95 -15.32 15.88
C ALA A 128 -0.15 -14.27 15.86
N VAL A 129 -0.01 -13.25 15.01
CA VAL A 129 -1.01 -12.18 14.88
C VAL A 129 -2.36 -12.73 14.43
N GLY A 130 -2.37 -13.64 13.45
CA GLY A 130 -3.61 -14.15 12.86
C GLY A 130 -4.35 -15.20 13.68
N ARG A 131 -3.69 -15.89 14.63
CA ARG A 131 -4.25 -17.08 15.33
C ARG A 131 -5.53 -16.81 16.12
N GLY A 132 -5.78 -15.55 16.46
CA GLY A 132 -7.00 -15.13 17.15
C GLY A 132 -8.21 -14.97 16.23
N SER A 133 -8.01 -14.82 14.92
CA SER A 133 -9.10 -14.74 13.93
C SER A 133 -9.52 -16.11 13.42
N HIS A 134 -10.74 -16.17 12.88
CA HIS A 134 -11.24 -17.30 12.10
C HIS A 134 -10.83 -17.20 10.62
N ASN A 135 -10.46 -16.00 10.16
CA ASN A 135 -9.98 -15.79 8.80
C ASN A 135 -8.51 -16.19 8.72
N GLU A 136 -8.18 -17.05 7.76
CA GLU A 136 -6.81 -17.48 7.50
C GLU A 136 -5.92 -16.28 7.11
N SER A 137 -4.73 -16.22 7.69
CA SER A 137 -3.70 -15.26 7.29
C SER A 137 -3.18 -15.60 5.89
N MET A 138 -3.16 -14.63 4.98
CA MET A 138 -2.76 -14.84 3.58
C MET A 138 -1.81 -13.73 3.12
N MET A 139 -0.62 -14.14 2.68
CA MET A 139 0.35 -13.24 2.06
C MET A 139 0.28 -13.39 0.54
N SER A 140 -0.06 -12.30 -0.16
CA SER A 140 -0.09 -12.26 -1.63
C SER A 140 1.21 -11.71 -2.16
N ILE A 141 1.84 -12.43 -3.09
CA ILE A 141 3.04 -12.00 -3.83
C ILE A 141 2.61 -11.72 -5.26
N ILE A 142 2.67 -10.46 -5.67
CA ILE A 142 2.36 -9.97 -7.01
C ILE A 142 3.70 -9.68 -7.71
N ASP A 143 4.08 -10.50 -8.68
CA ASP A 143 5.33 -10.32 -9.44
C ASP A 143 5.01 -9.64 -10.78
N TYR A 144 5.52 -8.42 -10.97
CA TYR A 144 5.45 -7.65 -12.21
C TYR A 144 6.80 -7.71 -12.93
N LYS A 145 6.79 -8.34 -14.12
CA LYS A 145 7.98 -8.54 -14.97
C LYS A 145 7.91 -7.59 -16.17
N GLY A 146 8.26 -6.33 -15.93
CA GLY A 146 8.28 -5.30 -16.97
C GLY A 146 9.64 -5.07 -17.62
N ASN A 147 10.73 -5.48 -16.98
CA ASN A 147 12.07 -5.25 -17.52
C ASN A 147 12.37 -6.28 -18.63
N PRO A 148 12.84 -5.85 -19.82
CA PRO A 148 13.33 -6.78 -20.85
C PRO A 148 14.48 -7.68 -20.38
N ASP A 149 15.26 -7.23 -19.41
CA ASP A 149 16.28 -8.01 -18.75
C ASP A 149 15.65 -8.84 -17.62
N SER A 150 15.65 -10.17 -17.78
CA SER A 150 15.08 -11.11 -16.81
C SER A 150 15.85 -11.15 -15.49
N ASP A 151 17.13 -10.75 -15.51
CA ASP A 151 18.04 -10.80 -14.35
C ASP A 151 18.08 -9.45 -13.61
N ALA A 152 17.37 -8.44 -14.11
CA ALA A 152 17.26 -7.17 -13.44
C ALA A 152 16.60 -7.34 -12.06
N LYS A 153 17.34 -6.94 -11.02
CA LYS A 153 16.91 -7.01 -9.63
C LYS A 153 15.60 -6.23 -9.43
N PRO A 154 14.63 -6.79 -8.69
CA PRO A 154 13.35 -6.13 -8.49
C PRO A 154 13.42 -5.04 -7.42
N ILE A 155 12.53 -4.06 -7.54
CA ILE A 155 12.08 -3.25 -6.40
C ILE A 155 10.99 -4.05 -5.68
N VAL A 156 11.07 -4.15 -4.36
CA VAL A 156 10.02 -4.82 -3.55
C VAL A 156 9.22 -3.78 -2.79
N LEU A 157 7.89 -3.85 -2.91
CA LEU A 157 6.94 -3.05 -2.16
C LEU A 157 6.16 -3.95 -1.20
N ILE A 158 6.18 -3.67 0.10
CA ILE A 158 5.49 -4.50 1.11
C ILE A 158 4.41 -3.67 1.78
N GLY A 159 3.16 -4.14 1.78
CA GLY A 159 2.06 -3.45 2.41
C GLY A 159 1.56 -4.17 3.65
N LYS A 160 1.47 -3.47 4.78
CA LYS A 160 0.72 -3.94 5.96
C LYS A 160 -0.74 -4.16 5.54
N GLY A 161 -1.23 -5.40 5.70
CA GLY A 161 -2.55 -5.83 5.24
C GLY A 161 -3.46 -6.27 6.38
N LEU A 162 -3.50 -5.55 7.50
CA LEU A 162 -4.39 -5.88 8.61
C LEU A 162 -5.82 -5.47 8.24
N THR A 163 -6.58 -6.44 7.76
CA THR A 163 -7.94 -6.20 7.22
C THR A 163 -8.95 -5.79 8.29
N PHE A 164 -8.64 -6.14 9.54
CA PHE A 164 -9.19 -5.50 10.72
C PHE A 164 -8.21 -5.63 11.89
N ASP A 165 -8.10 -4.58 12.69
CA ASP A 165 -7.26 -4.55 13.89
C ASP A 165 -8.08 -4.11 15.11
N SER A 166 -8.46 -5.08 15.93
CA SER A 166 -9.11 -4.82 17.22
C SER A 166 -8.11 -4.57 18.35
N GLY A 167 -6.81 -4.75 18.09
CA GLY A 167 -5.72 -4.78 19.06
C GLY A 167 -5.47 -6.16 19.70
N GLY A 168 -6.27 -7.18 19.39
CA GLY A 168 -6.11 -8.51 19.95
C GLY A 168 -6.50 -8.57 21.44
N ILE A 169 -5.69 -9.24 22.26
CA ILE A 169 -5.90 -9.29 23.73
C ILE A 169 -5.72 -7.91 24.37
N SER A 170 -4.79 -7.10 23.86
CA SER A 170 -4.63 -5.68 24.15
C SER A 170 -5.68 -4.85 23.42
N LEU A 171 -6.96 -5.13 23.69
CA LEU A 171 -8.11 -4.61 22.97
C LEU A 171 -8.16 -3.07 22.92
N LYS A 172 -8.33 -2.51 21.72
CA LYS A 172 -8.55 -1.08 21.51
C LYS A 172 -9.87 -0.61 22.16
N PRO A 173 -10.00 0.68 22.51
CA PRO A 173 -11.29 1.27 22.88
C PRO A 173 -12.31 1.16 21.74
N GLY A 174 -13.61 1.16 22.07
CA GLY A 174 -14.69 1.08 21.08
C GLY A 174 -14.83 2.31 20.18
N GLU A 175 -14.43 3.48 20.66
CA GLU A 175 -14.52 4.74 19.90
C GLU A 175 -13.56 4.71 18.69
N GLY A 176 -14.11 4.87 17.48
CA GLY A 176 -13.34 4.90 16.23
C GLY A 176 -12.77 3.55 15.78
N MET A 177 -13.07 2.43 16.45
CA MET A 177 -12.56 1.11 16.07
C MET A 177 -13.01 0.68 14.67
N ASP A 178 -14.13 1.21 14.16
CA ASP A 178 -14.58 0.97 12.79
C ASP A 178 -13.60 1.47 11.72
N GLU A 179 -12.79 2.48 12.04
CA GLU A 179 -11.72 2.98 11.16
C GLU A 179 -10.55 1.98 11.04
N MET A 180 -10.47 0.97 11.91
CA MET A 180 -9.41 -0.06 11.84
C MET A 180 -9.59 -1.02 10.65
N LYS A 181 -10.67 -0.90 9.89
CA LYS A 181 -10.74 -1.46 8.53
C LYS A 181 -9.70 -0.86 7.58
N TYR A 182 -9.20 0.35 7.87
CA TYR A 182 -8.16 1.02 7.09
C TYR A 182 -6.74 0.54 7.46
N ASP A 183 -6.61 -0.40 8.40
CA ASP A 183 -5.30 -0.90 8.84
C ASP A 183 -4.60 -1.83 7.81
N MET A 184 -5.27 -2.03 6.67
CA MET A 184 -4.77 -2.67 5.46
C MET A 184 -4.40 -1.68 4.35
N CYS A 185 -4.47 -0.36 4.60
CA CYS A 185 -4.21 0.65 3.57
C CYS A 185 -2.77 0.64 3.03
N GLY A 186 -1.82 0.04 3.78
CA GLY A 186 -0.49 -0.27 3.26
C GLY A 186 -0.53 -1.30 2.12
N ALA A 187 -1.24 -2.41 2.32
CA ALA A 187 -1.50 -3.39 1.26
C ALA A 187 -2.36 -2.78 0.13
N ALA A 188 -3.35 -1.96 0.46
CA ALA A 188 -4.17 -1.29 -0.55
C ALA A 188 -3.32 -0.39 -1.47
N SER A 189 -2.40 0.40 -0.90
CA SER A 189 -1.52 1.28 -1.67
C SER A 189 -0.52 0.50 -2.53
N VAL A 190 0.05 -0.59 -2.02
CA VAL A 190 0.88 -1.51 -2.83
C VAL A 190 0.08 -2.09 -3.99
N PHE A 191 -1.15 -2.57 -3.75
CA PHE A 191 -2.02 -3.07 -4.82
C PHE A 191 -2.29 -1.99 -5.89
N GLY A 192 -2.62 -0.77 -5.47
CA GLY A 192 -2.82 0.37 -6.38
C GLY A 192 -1.57 0.73 -7.18
N ALA A 193 -0.39 0.69 -6.56
CA ALA A 193 0.89 0.91 -7.23
C ALA A 193 1.16 -0.18 -8.29
N MET A 194 0.98 -1.46 -7.95
CA MET A 194 1.12 -2.58 -8.89
C MET A 194 0.17 -2.44 -10.09
N LYS A 195 -1.07 -2.03 -9.85
CA LYS A 195 -2.05 -1.74 -10.92
C LYS A 195 -1.59 -0.61 -11.84
N ALA A 196 -1.08 0.49 -11.27
CA ALA A 196 -0.57 1.61 -12.07
C ALA A 196 0.67 1.21 -12.90
N LEU A 197 1.58 0.41 -12.32
CA LEU A 197 2.76 -0.13 -13.00
C LEU A 197 2.39 -0.99 -14.21
N ALA A 198 1.48 -1.95 -14.01
CA ALA A 198 1.01 -2.84 -15.06
C ALA A 198 0.28 -2.06 -16.18
N GLN A 199 -0.58 -1.10 -15.82
CA GLN A 199 -1.26 -0.25 -16.80
C GLN A 199 -0.30 0.61 -17.64
N LEU A 200 0.83 1.03 -17.04
CA LEU A 200 1.83 1.84 -17.74
C LEU A 200 2.82 1.02 -18.57
N ASN A 201 2.94 -0.29 -18.31
CA ASN A 201 3.99 -1.16 -18.84
C ASN A 201 5.38 -0.56 -18.61
N LEU A 202 5.69 -0.17 -17.36
CA LEU A 202 6.99 0.39 -17.03
C LEU A 202 8.11 -0.66 -17.19
N PRO A 203 9.28 -0.28 -17.74
CA PRO A 203 10.36 -1.23 -18.05
C PRO A 203 11.22 -1.58 -16.81
N ILE A 204 10.58 -2.01 -15.73
CA ILE A 204 11.22 -2.37 -14.45
C ILE A 204 10.58 -3.65 -13.89
N ASN A 205 11.29 -4.34 -13.01
CA ASN A 205 10.76 -5.49 -12.26
C ASN A 205 10.31 -5.01 -10.87
N VAL A 206 9.10 -5.37 -10.47
CA VAL A 206 8.56 -5.00 -9.15
C VAL A 206 7.85 -6.19 -8.53
N VAL A 207 8.12 -6.45 -7.25
CA VAL A 207 7.37 -7.45 -6.46
C VAL A 207 6.55 -6.72 -5.41
N GLY A 208 5.22 -6.80 -5.50
CA GLY A 208 4.29 -6.30 -4.50
C GLY A 208 3.91 -7.39 -3.52
N VAL A 209 4.03 -7.14 -2.22
CA VAL A 209 3.64 -8.06 -1.15
C VAL A 209 2.47 -7.48 -0.36
N LEU A 210 1.35 -8.18 -0.33
CA LEU A 210 0.20 -7.83 0.51
C LEU A 210 0.20 -8.76 1.72
N ALA A 211 0.59 -8.24 2.88
CA ALA A 211 0.72 -9.02 4.11
C ALA A 211 -0.63 -9.11 4.84
N GLY A 212 -1.57 -9.90 4.30
CA GLY A 212 -2.97 -9.97 4.69
C GLY A 212 -3.24 -10.75 5.99
N CYS A 213 -3.72 -10.08 7.04
CA CYS A 213 -3.99 -10.70 8.34
C CYS A 213 -5.20 -10.02 9.03
N GLU A 214 -5.69 -10.58 10.13
CA GLU A 214 -6.62 -9.93 11.06
C GLU A 214 -6.12 -10.09 12.48
N ASN A 215 -6.15 -9.02 13.27
CA ASN A 215 -5.78 -9.05 14.69
C ASN A 215 -7.03 -9.03 15.55
N MET A 216 -7.39 -10.19 16.10
CA MET A 216 -8.64 -10.42 16.83
C MET A 216 -8.37 -11.02 18.22
N PRO A 217 -9.12 -10.62 19.27
CA PRO A 217 -9.15 -11.39 20.50
C PRO A 217 -9.81 -12.74 20.24
N GLY A 218 -9.33 -13.77 20.92
CA GLY A 218 -9.88 -15.11 20.80
C GLY A 218 -9.20 -16.06 21.78
N SER A 219 -9.77 -17.24 21.97
CA SER A 219 -9.19 -18.25 22.87
C SER A 219 -7.81 -18.75 22.41
N ASN A 220 -7.50 -18.56 21.12
CA ASN A 220 -6.23 -18.94 20.49
C ASN A 220 -5.35 -17.73 20.13
N ALA A 221 -5.74 -16.52 20.57
CA ALA A 221 -4.94 -15.32 20.32
C ALA A 221 -3.60 -15.39 21.07
N TYR A 222 -2.56 -14.86 20.44
CA TYR A 222 -1.30 -14.55 21.11
C TYR A 222 -1.51 -13.46 22.18
N ARG A 223 -0.61 -13.41 23.16
CA ARG A 223 -0.81 -12.65 24.40
C ARG A 223 0.40 -11.78 24.73
N PRO A 224 0.19 -10.69 25.49
CA PRO A 224 1.29 -10.02 26.18
C PRO A 224 2.10 -11.02 27.02
N GLY A 225 3.42 -10.99 26.87
CA GLY A 225 4.38 -11.90 27.49
C GLY A 225 4.75 -13.14 26.65
N ASP A 226 4.06 -13.40 25.53
CA ASP A 226 4.51 -14.45 24.61
C ASP A 226 5.85 -14.05 23.96
N ILE A 227 6.73 -15.01 23.75
CA ILE A 227 7.98 -14.85 23.00
C ILE A 227 7.85 -15.59 21.67
N LEU A 228 8.02 -14.86 20.57
CA LEU A 228 7.86 -15.37 19.20
C LEU A 228 9.24 -15.49 18.54
N THR A 229 9.46 -16.54 17.75
CA THR A 229 10.67 -16.68 16.93
C THR A 229 10.34 -16.29 15.49
N THR A 230 10.88 -15.17 15.02
CA THR A 230 10.66 -14.68 13.66
C THR A 230 11.27 -15.61 12.62
N MET A 231 10.91 -15.42 11.35
CA MET A 231 11.52 -16.11 10.21
C MET A 231 13.04 -15.90 10.14
N SER A 232 13.53 -14.75 10.60
CA SER A 232 14.98 -14.46 10.70
C SER A 232 15.69 -15.24 11.82
N GLY A 233 14.95 -15.96 12.67
CA GLY A 233 15.47 -16.69 13.82
C GLY A 233 15.65 -15.83 15.08
N GLN A 234 15.30 -14.54 15.03
CA GLN A 234 15.33 -13.66 16.20
C GLN A 234 14.11 -13.89 17.09
N THR A 235 14.26 -13.67 18.40
CA THR A 235 13.13 -13.74 19.34
C THR A 235 12.57 -12.36 19.63
N VAL A 236 11.25 -12.23 19.66
CA VAL A 236 10.53 -10.99 19.99
C VAL A 236 9.58 -11.27 21.16
N GLU A 237 9.76 -10.54 22.26
CA GLU A 237 8.80 -10.51 23.36
C GLU A 237 7.63 -9.58 22.97
N VAL A 238 6.41 -10.11 23.02
CA VAL A 238 5.20 -9.36 22.74
C VAL A 238 4.76 -8.66 24.01
N LEU A 239 5.03 -7.36 24.15
CA LEU A 239 4.54 -6.59 25.30
C LEU A 239 3.11 -6.09 25.12
N ASN A 240 2.67 -5.91 23.86
CA ASN A 240 1.36 -5.41 23.51
C ASN A 240 0.93 -5.99 22.16
N THR A 241 -0.25 -6.60 22.09
CA THR A 241 -0.78 -7.21 20.86
C THR A 241 -1.35 -6.20 19.88
N ASP A 242 -1.47 -4.92 20.27
CA ASP A 242 -1.83 -3.78 19.41
C ASP A 242 -0.62 -3.20 18.64
N ALA A 243 0.53 -3.88 18.75
CA ALA A 243 1.74 -3.61 17.97
C ALA A 243 1.98 -4.75 16.96
N GLU A 244 0.91 -5.28 16.37
CA GLU A 244 0.86 -6.43 15.48
C GLU A 244 1.47 -6.17 14.10
N GLY A 245 1.30 -4.97 13.53
CA GLY A 245 1.72 -4.68 12.17
C GLY A 245 3.20 -4.94 11.94
N ARG A 246 4.06 -4.62 12.92
CA ARG A 246 5.51 -4.88 12.84
C ARG A 246 5.87 -6.36 12.98
N LEU A 247 5.05 -7.17 13.66
CA LEU A 247 5.22 -8.62 13.77
C LEU A 247 4.89 -9.32 12.45
N VAL A 248 3.88 -8.80 11.75
CA VAL A 248 3.56 -9.22 10.38
C VAL A 248 4.67 -8.81 9.41
N LEU A 249 5.11 -7.54 9.46
CA LEU A 249 6.08 -7.01 8.52
C LEU A 249 7.48 -7.61 8.66
N CYS A 250 7.93 -7.97 9.87
CA CYS A 250 9.29 -8.50 10.05
C CYS A 250 9.49 -9.84 9.32
N ASP A 251 8.52 -10.75 9.39
CA ASP A 251 8.57 -12.02 8.66
C ASP A 251 8.43 -11.80 7.15
N ALA A 252 7.58 -10.85 6.71
CA ALA A 252 7.47 -10.50 5.29
C ALA A 252 8.78 -9.90 4.74
N LEU A 253 9.45 -9.04 5.52
CA LEU A 253 10.76 -8.47 5.19
C LEU A 253 11.82 -9.56 5.06
N THR A 254 11.86 -10.55 5.95
CA THR A 254 12.75 -11.71 5.81
C THR A 254 12.39 -12.56 4.60
N TYR A 255 11.09 -12.76 4.33
CA TYR A 255 10.64 -13.57 3.20
C TYR A 255 11.18 -13.02 1.87
N VAL A 256 11.14 -11.70 1.67
CA VAL A 256 11.49 -11.06 0.39
C VAL A 256 12.99 -11.04 0.09
N GLU A 257 13.87 -11.35 1.06
CA GLU A 257 15.32 -11.46 0.82
C GLU A 257 15.64 -12.44 -0.31
N ARG A 258 14.81 -13.47 -0.49
CA ARG A 258 14.92 -14.48 -1.56
C ARG A 258 14.87 -13.88 -2.98
N PHE A 259 14.33 -12.68 -3.14
CA PHE A 259 14.24 -12.00 -4.43
C PHE A 259 15.50 -11.19 -4.77
N GLU A 260 16.49 -11.16 -3.88
CA GLU A 260 17.72 -10.35 -3.99
C GLU A 260 17.45 -8.92 -4.46
N PRO A 261 16.53 -8.18 -3.79
CA PRO A 261 16.01 -6.93 -4.31
C PRO A 261 17.07 -5.84 -4.41
N GLU A 262 16.88 -4.94 -5.37
CA GLU A 262 17.64 -3.69 -5.45
C GLU A 262 17.28 -2.77 -4.27
N SER A 263 15.98 -2.68 -3.97
CA SER A 263 15.45 -1.91 -2.85
C SER A 263 14.17 -2.52 -2.31
N VAL A 264 13.90 -2.28 -1.03
CA VAL A 264 12.66 -2.70 -0.35
C VAL A 264 12.03 -1.48 0.30
N VAL A 265 10.74 -1.29 0.09
CA VAL A 265 9.93 -0.24 0.72
C VAL A 265 8.69 -0.87 1.34
N ASP A 266 8.58 -0.81 2.66
CA ASP A 266 7.34 -1.14 3.34
C ASP A 266 6.43 0.09 3.50
N VAL A 267 5.11 -0.13 3.43
CA VAL A 267 4.07 0.89 3.59
C VAL A 267 3.07 0.39 4.61
N ALA A 268 2.86 1.15 5.69
CA ALA A 268 2.07 0.70 6.82
C ALA A 268 1.38 1.84 7.58
N THR A 269 0.12 1.61 7.95
CA THR A 269 -0.63 2.34 8.99
C THR A 269 -0.12 1.91 10.38
N LEU A 270 1.14 2.22 10.68
CA LEU A 270 1.86 1.50 11.73
C LEU A 270 1.71 2.08 13.15
N THR A 271 1.58 3.40 13.29
CA THR A 271 1.58 4.04 14.61
C THR A 271 0.71 5.28 14.67
N GLY A 272 -0.04 5.43 15.77
CA GLY A 272 -0.67 6.71 16.11
C GLY A 272 0.35 7.82 16.40
N ALA A 273 1.56 7.46 16.83
CA ALA A 273 2.64 8.43 17.09
C ALA A 273 3.07 9.21 15.83
N CYS A 274 3.02 8.58 14.65
CA CYS A 274 3.31 9.27 13.39
C CYS A 274 2.25 10.35 13.09
N VAL A 275 0.98 10.08 13.37
CA VAL A 275 -0.11 11.06 13.23
C VAL A 275 0.08 12.22 14.22
N ILE A 276 0.47 11.94 15.47
CA ILE A 276 0.77 13.00 16.44
C ILE A 276 1.94 13.88 15.96
N ALA A 277 2.97 13.29 15.35
CA ALA A 277 4.17 14.01 14.91
C ALA A 277 3.99 14.82 13.62
N LEU A 278 3.29 14.27 12.63
CA LEU A 278 3.23 14.80 11.25
C LEU A 278 1.81 15.19 10.79
N GLY A 279 0.79 14.91 11.60
CA GLY A 279 -0.61 15.13 11.26
C GLY A 279 -1.12 14.18 10.16
N HIS A 280 -2.17 14.61 9.45
CA HIS A 280 -2.83 13.82 8.40
C HIS A 280 -2.38 14.18 6.98
N HIS A 281 -1.36 15.04 6.83
CA HIS A 281 -0.99 15.63 5.54
C HIS A 281 0.35 15.13 4.99
N ILE A 282 1.16 14.46 5.81
CA ILE A 282 2.53 14.09 5.49
C ILE A 282 2.83 12.71 6.06
N SER A 283 3.29 11.78 5.22
CA SER A 283 3.73 10.45 5.64
C SER A 283 5.13 10.48 6.24
N GLY A 284 5.39 9.67 7.28
CA GLY A 284 6.73 9.50 7.83
C GLY A 284 7.59 8.53 6.99
N VAL A 285 8.83 8.90 6.71
CA VAL A 285 9.82 8.03 6.05
C VAL A 285 10.96 7.72 7.00
N LEU A 286 11.22 6.43 7.23
CA LEU A 286 12.38 5.92 7.96
C LEU A 286 13.19 5.08 6.98
N SER A 287 14.52 5.16 7.04
CA SER A 287 15.36 4.38 6.13
C SER A 287 16.78 4.26 6.67
N ASN A 288 17.34 3.07 6.47
CA ASN A 288 18.74 2.74 6.69
C ASN A 288 19.65 3.15 5.51
N HIS A 289 19.09 3.64 4.40
CA HIS A 289 19.82 4.00 3.18
C HIS A 289 19.47 5.44 2.73
N ASN A 290 20.42 6.36 2.92
CA ASN A 290 20.21 7.80 2.65
C ASN A 290 19.76 8.12 1.21
N PRO A 291 20.38 7.56 0.15
CA PRO A 291 19.96 7.84 -1.23
C PRO A 291 18.49 7.46 -1.48
N LEU A 292 18.06 6.26 -1.04
CA LEU A 292 16.68 5.81 -1.21
C LEU A 292 15.70 6.73 -0.45
N ALA A 293 16.06 7.16 0.76
CA ALA A 293 15.24 8.11 1.51
C ALA A 293 15.05 9.44 0.77
N HIS A 294 16.11 9.94 0.13
CA HIS A 294 16.04 11.17 -0.67
C HIS A 294 15.21 10.98 -1.94
N GLU A 295 15.33 9.84 -2.61
CA GLU A 295 14.52 9.51 -3.80
C GLU A 295 13.03 9.48 -3.46
N LEU A 296 12.65 8.83 -2.35
CA LEU A 296 11.26 8.79 -1.88
C LEU A 296 10.74 10.18 -1.51
N VAL A 297 11.50 10.99 -0.76
CA VAL A 297 11.09 12.36 -0.40
C VAL A 297 10.94 13.23 -1.65
N ASN A 298 11.88 13.16 -2.59
CA ASN A 298 11.81 13.89 -3.86
C ASN A 298 10.59 13.45 -4.70
N ALA A 299 10.30 12.15 -4.76
CA ALA A 299 9.10 11.64 -5.44
C ALA A 299 7.80 12.14 -4.78
N SER A 300 7.80 12.26 -3.45
CA SER A 300 6.69 12.80 -2.66
C SER A 300 6.40 14.27 -3.03
N GLU A 301 7.44 15.10 -3.21
CA GLU A 301 7.30 16.51 -3.60
C GLU A 301 6.87 16.70 -5.06
N GLN A 302 7.33 15.80 -5.95
CA GLN A 302 6.97 15.80 -7.36
C GLN A 302 5.52 15.37 -7.57
N SER A 303 5.08 14.33 -6.87
CA SER A 303 3.69 13.82 -6.93
C SER A 303 2.70 14.70 -6.19
N GLY A 304 3.14 15.45 -5.17
CA GLY A 304 2.26 16.23 -4.31
C GLY A 304 1.71 15.43 -3.11
N ASP A 305 2.02 14.14 -3.02
CA ASP A 305 1.75 13.28 -1.87
C ASP A 305 2.98 13.28 -0.95
N ARG A 306 3.01 14.21 0.01
CA ARG A 306 4.23 14.60 0.71
C ARG A 306 4.67 13.58 1.77
N ALA A 307 5.97 13.37 1.83
CA ALA A 307 6.61 12.57 2.87
C ALA A 307 7.70 13.38 3.59
N TRP A 308 7.94 13.05 4.86
CA TRP A 308 8.97 13.67 5.68
C TRP A 308 9.82 12.63 6.39
N ARG A 309 11.13 12.79 6.30
CA ARG A 309 12.07 11.83 6.88
C ARG A 309 12.16 12.01 8.40
N LEU A 310 11.99 10.91 9.13
CA LEU A 310 12.25 10.81 10.56
C LEU A 310 13.62 10.14 10.81
N PRO A 311 14.34 10.52 11.87
CA PRO A 311 15.67 9.97 12.13
C PRO A 311 15.60 8.56 12.75
N MET A 312 16.53 7.69 12.35
CA MET A 312 16.76 6.37 12.97
C MET A 312 18.08 6.37 13.75
N LEU A 313 18.07 6.92 14.97
CA LEU A 313 19.26 7.01 15.83
C LEU A 313 19.42 5.77 16.70
N MET A 314 20.67 5.36 16.98
CA MET A 314 20.95 4.25 17.90
C MET A 314 20.33 4.47 19.29
N SER A 315 20.27 5.71 19.77
CA SER A 315 19.69 6.05 21.08
C SER A 315 18.22 5.67 21.21
N ILE A 316 17.48 5.56 20.10
CA ILE A 316 16.07 5.15 20.06
C ILE A 316 15.94 3.61 20.16
N LYS A 317 16.98 2.85 19.81
CA LYS A 317 16.96 1.38 19.86
C LYS A 317 17.19 0.81 21.27
N SER A 318 17.75 1.60 22.18
CA SER A 318 18.18 1.18 23.52
C SER A 318 17.27 1.65 24.67
N SER A 319 16.17 2.34 24.35
CA SER A 319 15.16 2.83 25.29
C SER A 319 13.97 1.91 25.36
#